data_AF-A0A7J3KF55-F1
#
_entry.id   AF-A0A7J3KF55-F1
#
_cell.length_a   1.000
_cell.length_b   1.000
_cell.length_c   1.000
_cell.angle_alpha   90.00
_cell.angle_beta   90.00
_cell.angle_gamma   90.00
#
_symmetry.space_group_name_H-M   'P 1'
#
loop_
_entity.id
_entity.type
_entity.pdbx_description
1 polymer ?
#
loop_
_entity_poly.entity_id
_entity_poly.type
_entity_poly.pdbx_seq_one_letter_code
_entity_poly.pdbx_strand_id
1 'polypeptide(L)' 'MGDRVAEIANKHDSTVVLENLNRLWNNVNRSSNFNEKLSLWFYRRMRFNINYEVLERRLMVSYINPIKTSSICPRC' A
#
# COMPACT_ATOMS: atom_id res chain seq x y z
N MET A 1 -6.45 5.36 9.19
CA MET A 1 -5.52 5.69 8.09
C MET A 1 -6.23 5.58 6.75
N GLY A 2 -6.89 4.47 6.42
CA GLY A 2 -7.64 4.31 5.16
C GLY A 2 -8.71 5.37 4.95
N ASP A 3 -9.51 5.64 5.98
CA ASP A 3 -10.55 6.69 5.97
C ASP A 3 -10.00 8.04 5.46
N ARG A 4 -8.93 8.55 6.08
CA ARG A 4 -8.26 9.79 5.66
C ARG A 4 -7.71 9.75 4.23
N VAL A 5 -7.20 8.61 3.77
CA VAL A 5 -6.73 8.46 2.37
C VAL A 5 -7.92 8.57 1.41
N ALA A 6 -9.04 7.92 1.75
CA ALA A 6 -10.24 7.93 0.93
C ALA A 6 -10.91 9.31 0.92
N GLU A 7 -10.92 10.05 2.03
CA GLU A 7 -11.37 11.45 2.09
C GLU A 7 -10.58 12.36 1.13
N ILE A 8 -9.25 12.27 1.16
CA ILE A 8 -8.37 13.06 0.29
C ILE A 8 -8.62 12.69 -1.18
N ALA A 9 -8.69 11.40 -1.49
CA ALA A 9 -8.95 10.94 -2.84
C ALA A 9 -10.30 11.43 -3.37
N ASN A 10 -11.35 11.37 -2.54
CA ASN A 10 -12.68 11.87 -2.90
C ASN A 10 -12.68 13.39 -3.14
N LYS A 11 -12.00 14.15 -2.26
CA LYS A 11 -11.92 15.61 -2.38
C LYS A 11 -11.25 16.07 -3.68
N HIS A 12 -10.31 15.28 -4.18
CA HIS A 12 -9.52 15.60 -5.37
C HIS A 12 -9.95 14.80 -6.62
N ASP A 13 -11.11 14.12 -6.58
CA ASP A 13 -11.58 13.23 -7.66
C ASP A 13 -10.47 12.32 -8.21
N SER A 14 -9.73 11.73 -7.28
CA SER A 14 -8.45 11.07 -7.55
C SER A 14 -8.55 9.56 -7.38
N THR A 15 -7.77 8.84 -8.17
CA THR A 15 -7.56 7.39 -8.03
C THR A 15 -6.48 7.10 -6.99
N VAL A 16 -6.68 6.07 -6.18
CA VAL A 16 -5.67 5.62 -5.21
C VAL A 16 -4.80 4.54 -5.84
N VAL A 17 -3.48 4.74 -5.85
CA VAL A 17 -2.50 3.76 -6.36
C VAL A 17 -1.75 3.15 -5.18
N LEU A 18 -1.78 1.82 -5.07
CA LEU A 18 -1.11 1.06 -4.02
C LEU A 18 -0.06 0.12 -4.59
N GLU A 19 1.03 -0.07 -3.85
CA GLU A 19 2.03 -1.06 -4.18
C GLU A 19 1.53 -2.49 -3.91
N ASN A 20 1.79 -3.39 -4.87
CA ASN A 20 1.48 -4.81 -4.71
C ASN A 20 2.57 -5.54 -3.90
N LEU A 21 2.42 -5.47 -2.59
CA LEU A 21 3.32 -6.08 -1.61
C LEU A 21 3.04 -7.57 -1.33
N ASN A 22 2.31 -8.29 -2.18
CA ASN A 22 1.94 -9.71 -1.94
C ASN A 22 3.14 -10.66 -1.89
N ARG A 23 4.30 -10.23 -2.40
CA ARG A 23 5.52 -11.05 -2.43
C ARG A 23 6.50 -10.76 -1.28
N LEU A 24 6.15 -9.87 -0.35
CA LEU A 24 7.09 -9.51 0.74
C LEU A 24 7.45 -10.69 1.66
N TRP A 25 6.50 -11.57 1.95
CA TRP A 25 6.71 -12.77 2.77
C TRP A 25 7.65 -13.81 2.15
N ASN A 26 7.92 -13.75 0.84
CA ASN A 26 8.85 -14.68 0.18
C ASN A 26 10.31 -14.23 0.32
N ASN A 27 10.54 -12.99 0.76
CA ASN A 27 11.86 -12.35 0.83
C ASN A 27 12.27 -12.03 2.28
N VAL A 28 12.12 -13.01 3.19
CA VAL A 28 12.38 -12.87 4.65
C VAL A 28 13.88 -12.74 5.00
N ASN A 29 14.77 -12.60 4.01
CA ASN A 29 16.22 -12.42 4.23
C ASN A 29 16.60 -10.98 4.64
N ARG A 30 15.76 -10.30 5.41
CA ARG A 30 15.99 -8.95 5.94
C ARG A 30 16.28 -9.02 7.45
N SER A 31 16.51 -7.87 8.08
CA SER A 31 16.80 -7.81 9.52
C SER A 31 15.65 -8.36 10.37
N SER A 32 15.97 -8.86 11.56
CA SER A 32 15.00 -9.45 12.51
C SER A 32 13.79 -8.53 12.75
N ASN A 33 14.04 -7.24 12.99
CA ASN A 33 12.99 -6.25 13.24
C ASN A 33 12.08 -6.03 12.02
N PHE A 34 12.60 -6.16 10.80
CA PHE A 34 11.80 -6.04 9.59
C PHE A 34 10.93 -7.29 9.39
N ASN A 35 11.50 -8.46 9.64
CA ASN A 35 10.79 -9.73 9.57
C ASN A 35 9.67 -9.81 10.61
N GLU A 36 9.88 -9.24 11.81
CA GLU A 36 8.83 -9.11 12.84
C GLU A 36 7.67 -8.23 12.36
N LYS A 37 7.96 -7.07 11.76
CA LYS A 37 6.89 -6.21 11.19
C LYS A 37 6.12 -6.91 10.07
N LEU A 38 6.79 -7.77 9.30
CA LEU A 38 6.17 -8.63 8.30
C LEU A 38 5.30 -9.73 8.93
N SER A 39 5.79 -10.39 9.98
CA SER A 39 5.07 -11.45 10.70
C SER A 39 3.84 -10.93 11.45
N LEU A 40 3.83 -9.65 11.81
CA LEU A 40 2.66 -8.95 12.35
C LEU A 40 1.61 -8.56 11.29
N TRP A 41 1.82 -8.93 10.01
CA TRP A 41 0.87 -8.71 8.92
C TRP A 41 0.47 -7.25 8.68
N PHE A 42 1.27 -6.31 9.20
CA PHE A 42 0.95 -4.90 9.23
C PHE A 42 0.68 -4.34 7.82
N TYR A 43 1.55 -4.66 6.85
CA TYR A 43 1.40 -4.23 5.46
C TYR A 43 0.16 -4.80 4.76
N ARG A 44 -0.28 -6.01 5.11
CA ARG A 44 -1.52 -6.56 4.54
C ARG A 44 -2.73 -5.89 5.16
N ARG A 45 -2.71 -5.67 6.49
CA ARG A 45 -3.81 -5.01 7.21
C ARG A 45 -3.97 -3.55 6.79
N MET A 46 -2.87 -2.83 6.59
CA MET A 46 -2.90 -1.45 6.09
C MET A 46 -3.48 -1.37 4.67
N ARG A 47 -2.99 -2.20 3.73
CA ARG A 47 -3.53 -2.24 2.36
C ARG A 47 -5.01 -2.61 2.33
N PHE A 48 -5.41 -3.57 3.16
CA PHE A 48 -6.82 -3.96 3.30
C PHE A 48 -7.67 -2.80 3.79
N ASN A 49 -7.25 -2.12 4.87
CA ASN A 49 -7.97 -0.98 5.42
C ASN A 49 -8.11 0.17 4.41
N ILE A 50 -7.04 0.51 3.67
CA ILE A 50 -7.11 1.55 2.62
C ILE A 50 -8.04 1.10 1.49
N ASN A 51 -7.89 -0.11 0.97
CA ASN A 51 -8.72 -0.58 -0.14
C ASN A 51 -10.21 -0.59 0.24
N TYR A 52 -10.54 -1.10 1.43
CA TYR A 52 -11.90 -1.11 1.95
C TYR A 52 -12.54 0.29 1.97
N GLU A 53 -11.87 1.26 2.60
CA GLU A 53 -12.38 2.63 2.77
C GLU A 53 -12.55 3.39 1.44
N VAL A 54 -11.69 3.09 0.46
CA VAL A 54 -11.72 3.69 -0.88
C VAL A 54 -12.85 3.07 -1.71
N LEU A 55 -13.00 1.73 -1.68
CA LEU A 55 -14.10 1.05 -2.36
C LEU A 55 -15.47 1.40 -1.78
N GLU A 56 -15.58 1.57 -0.47
CA GLU A 56 -16.82 1.99 0.20
C GLU A 56 -17.32 3.34 -0.36
N ARG A 57 -16.38 4.24 -0.72
CA ARG A 57 -16.65 5.54 -1.33
C ARG A 57 -16.74 5.49 -2.86
N ARG A 58 -16.76 4.29 -3.46
CA ARG A 58 -16.83 4.05 -4.91
C ARG A 58 -15.68 4.68 -5.70
N LEU A 59 -14.53 4.86 -5.06
CA LEU A 59 -13.32 5.36 -5.70
C LEU A 59 -12.50 4.19 -6.28
N MET A 60 -11.68 4.50 -7.28
CA MET A 60 -10.84 3.48 -7.93
C MET A 60 -9.55 3.23 -7.13
N VAL A 61 -9.20 1.95 -7.00
CA VAL A 61 -7.91 1.49 -6.45
C VAL A 61 -7.15 0.74 -7.54
N SER A 62 -5.92 1.16 -7.83
CA SER A 62 -5.01 0.49 -8.75
C SER A 62 -3.80 -0.07 -8.00
N TYR A 63 -3.31 -1.23 -8.45
CA TYR A 63 -2.14 -1.88 -7.87
C TYR A 63 -0.96 -1.87 -8.85
N ILE A 64 0.20 -1.40 -8.40
CA ILE A 64 1.43 -1.36 -9.21
C ILE A 64 2.49 -2.32 -8.67
N ASN A 65 3.44 -2.69 -9.54
CA ASN A 65 4.60 -3.46 -9.14
C ASN A 65 5.54 -2.60 -8.27
N PRO A 66 5.87 -3.00 -7.03
CA PRO A 66 6.76 -2.24 -6.14
C PRO A 66 8.24 -2.30 -6.51
N ILE A 67 8.63 -3.04 -7.55
CA ILE A 67 10.04 -3.19 -7.91
C ILE A 67 10.64 -1.81 -8.22
N LYS A 68 11.63 -1.43 -7.41
CA LYS A 68 12.41 -0.19 -7.52
C LYS A 68 11.62 1.12 -7.35
N THR A 69 10.33 1.09 -7.00
CA THR A 69 9.51 2.29 -6.77
C THR A 69 10.06 3.18 -5.63
N SER A 70 10.72 2.58 -4.66
CA SER A 70 11.36 3.28 -3.53
C SER A 70 12.81 3.69 -3.79
N SER A 71 13.45 3.14 -4.83
CA SER A 71 14.88 3.36 -5.11
C SER A 71 15.11 4.21 -6.36
N ILE A 72 14.15 4.22 -7.28
CA ILE A 72 14.18 5.07 -8.47
C ILE A 72 13.65 6.45 -8.09
N CYS A 73 14.38 7.46 -8.52
CA CYS A 73 13.97 8.85 -8.47
C CYS A 73 12.70 9.05 -9.31
N PRO A 74 11.65 9.72 -8.82
CA PRO A 74 10.48 9.98 -9.66
C PRO A 74 10.69 11.12 -10.65
N ARG A 75 11.83 11.83 -10.59
CA ARG A 75 12.16 13.00 -11.43
C ARG A 75 13.29 12.74 -12.42
N CYS A 76 14.06 11.69 -12.18
CA CYS A 76 15.25 11.29 -12.89
C CYS A 76 15.16 9.79 -13.16
#